data_AF-A0A2N0RAP3-F1
#
_entry.id   AF-A0A2N0RAP3-F1
#
_cell.length_a   1.000
_cell.length_b   1.000
_cell.length_c   1.000
_cell.angle_alpha   90.00
_cell.angle_beta   90.00
_cell.angle_gamma   90.00
#
_symmetry.space_group_name_H-M   'P 1'
#
loop_
_entity.id
_entity.type
_entity.pdbx_description
1 polymer ?
#
loop_
_entity_poly.entity_id
_entity_poly.type
_entity_poly.pdbx_seq_one_letter_code
_entity_poly.pdbx_strand_id
1 'polypeptide(L)'
;MENLEKNSRSWTSGNNKIDGFIREMQLEINDPSDTIFKWVPYNQFSNIKKIGNGDFAIAKWKCNQNDVTVNLKYLNNSQSITTYELRNEARQYSIRSSSNYYNICKIYGVSQNPYTKDYIFVLQDGYCKGCGEKYEKIFYKWCKPCQIKYLKENFKNWTSENEKIDEFIQEMQLKINNPKDIIFEWISYDQFSDIKKISNTIYSALWNDGQLKYNRNKKEWTR
;
A
#
# COMPACT_ATOMS: atom_id res chain seq x y z
N MET A 1 -27.75 10.28 19.02
CA MET A 1 -26.61 11.11 19.50
C MET A 1 -26.22 10.78 20.96
N GLU A 2 -26.52 9.59 21.49
CA GLU A 2 -26.41 9.33 22.94
C GLU A 2 -25.54 8.12 23.33
N ASN A 3 -24.83 7.51 22.35
CA ASN A 3 -23.99 6.33 22.61
C ASN A 3 -22.47 6.56 22.45
N LEU A 4 -22.03 7.80 22.18
CA LEU A 4 -20.60 8.13 22.11
C LEU A 4 -20.01 8.47 23.49
N GLU A 5 -20.80 9.03 24.41
CA GLU A 5 -20.29 9.46 25.71
C GLU A 5 -19.99 8.31 26.68
N LYS A 6 -20.73 7.19 26.61
CA LYS A 6 -20.52 6.04 27.52
C LYS A 6 -19.26 5.22 27.22
N ASN A 7 -18.67 5.32 26.03
CA ASN A 7 -17.39 4.67 25.70
C ASN A 7 -16.15 5.58 25.89
N SER A 8 -16.36 6.87 26.19
CA SER A 8 -15.30 7.89 26.28
C SER A 8 -14.24 7.62 27.36
N ARG A 9 -14.56 6.83 28.41
CA ARG A 9 -13.63 6.53 29.51
C ARG A 9 -12.53 5.51 29.19
N SER A 10 -12.58 4.80 28.05
CA SER A 10 -11.58 3.75 27.76
C SER A 10 -10.50 4.14 26.74
N TRP A 11 -10.60 5.30 26.07
CA TRP A 11 -9.71 5.69 24.95
C TRP A 11 -9.01 7.05 25.13
N THR A 12 -8.64 7.41 26.37
CA THR A 12 -7.79 8.59 26.61
C THR A 12 -6.31 8.23 26.46
N SER A 13 -5.53 9.14 25.89
CA SER A 13 -4.07 9.06 25.80
C SER A 13 -3.36 9.44 27.12
N GLY A 14 -4.09 10.03 28.07
CA GLY A 14 -3.51 10.71 29.23
C GLY A 14 -2.89 12.08 28.91
N ASN A 15 -3.01 12.57 27.66
CA ASN A 15 -2.56 13.89 27.24
C ASN A 15 -3.74 14.69 26.69
N ASN A 16 -4.14 15.75 27.40
CA ASN A 16 -5.29 16.59 27.04
C ASN A 16 -5.21 17.20 25.63
N LYS A 17 -3.99 17.51 25.13
CA LYS A 17 -3.81 18.05 23.78
C LYS A 17 -4.12 17.00 22.72
N ILE A 18 -3.63 15.78 22.92
CA ILE A 18 -3.85 14.65 22.00
C ILE A 18 -5.31 14.19 22.06
N ASP A 19 -5.90 14.15 23.25
CA ASP A 19 -7.32 13.84 23.41
C ASP A 19 -8.20 14.90 22.74
N GLY A 20 -7.78 16.18 22.80
CA GLY A 20 -8.40 17.26 22.02
C GLY A 20 -8.35 16.98 20.52
N PHE A 21 -7.16 16.67 19.99
CA PHE A 21 -6.99 16.32 18.58
C PHE A 21 -7.81 15.09 18.16
N ILE A 22 -7.87 14.04 18.98
CA ILE A 22 -8.72 12.86 18.72
C ILE A 22 -10.19 13.26 18.61
N ARG A 23 -10.69 14.09 19.53
CA ARG A 23 -12.07 14.59 19.48
C ARG A 23 -12.33 15.41 18.22
N GLU A 24 -11.39 16.27 17.82
CA GLU A 24 -11.50 17.04 16.58
C GLU A 24 -11.64 16.13 15.36
N MET A 25 -10.81 15.08 15.24
CA MET A 25 -10.90 14.11 14.15
C MET A 25 -12.23 13.34 14.16
N GLN A 26 -12.77 13.03 15.36
CA GLN A 26 -14.05 12.33 15.49
C GLN A 26 -15.25 13.19 15.09
N LEU A 27 -15.16 14.52 15.20
CA LEU A 27 -16.21 15.44 14.74
C LEU A 27 -16.35 15.48 13.21
N GLU A 28 -15.35 15.01 12.47
CA GLU A 28 -15.39 14.92 11.00
C GLU A 28 -16.16 13.67 10.48
N ILE A 29 -16.54 12.75 11.39
CA ILE A 29 -17.27 11.51 11.08
C ILE A 29 -18.72 11.86 10.74
N ASN A 30 -19.16 11.47 9.54
CA ASN A 30 -20.51 11.78 9.06
C ASN A 30 -21.33 10.53 8.67
N ASP A 31 -20.69 9.37 8.56
CA ASP A 31 -21.35 8.11 8.21
C ASP A 31 -21.05 7.02 9.28
N PRO A 32 -22.02 6.17 9.66
CA PRO A 32 -21.80 5.08 10.61
C PRO A 32 -20.72 4.08 10.20
N SER A 33 -20.40 3.99 8.91
CA SER A 33 -19.36 3.12 8.37
C SER A 33 -17.97 3.77 8.34
N ASP A 34 -17.88 5.07 8.65
CA ASP A 34 -16.60 5.78 8.72
C ASP A 34 -15.71 5.21 9.84
N THR A 35 -14.42 5.39 9.65
CA THR A 35 -13.40 4.95 10.59
C THR A 35 -13.45 5.84 11.83
N ILE A 36 -13.67 5.22 12.99
CA ILE A 36 -13.59 5.91 14.28
C ILE A 36 -12.11 6.12 14.62
N PHE A 37 -11.63 7.35 14.43
CA PHE A 37 -10.29 7.76 14.85
C PHE A 37 -10.17 7.71 16.39
N LYS A 38 -9.17 7.02 16.93
CA LYS A 38 -9.04 6.84 18.38
C LYS A 38 -7.59 6.74 18.88
N TRP A 39 -7.41 6.80 20.19
CA TRP A 39 -6.17 6.36 20.82
C TRP A 39 -5.99 4.84 20.67
N VAL A 40 -4.80 4.41 20.29
CA VAL A 40 -4.43 2.99 20.19
C VAL A 40 -3.28 2.72 21.16
N PRO A 41 -3.48 1.90 22.20
CA PRO A 41 -2.40 1.53 23.11
C PRO A 41 -1.27 0.79 22.37
N TYR A 42 -0.03 1.24 22.57
CA TYR A 42 1.14 0.70 21.85
C TYR A 42 1.35 -0.80 22.08
N ASN A 43 1.01 -1.31 23.27
CA ASN A 43 1.10 -2.72 23.61
C ASN A 43 0.13 -3.63 22.83
N GLN A 44 -0.78 -3.07 22.02
CA GLN A 44 -1.61 -3.84 21.09
C GLN A 44 -0.90 -4.17 19.78
N PHE A 45 0.31 -3.64 19.56
CA PHE A 45 1.12 -3.94 18.39
C PHE A 45 2.11 -5.06 18.67
N SER A 46 2.25 -5.96 17.70
CA SER A 46 3.27 -7.01 17.67
C SER A 46 3.93 -7.07 16.29
N ASN A 47 5.06 -7.79 16.19
CA ASN A 47 5.78 -8.00 14.93
C ASN A 47 6.10 -6.70 14.17
N ILE A 48 6.49 -5.64 14.90
CA ILE A 48 6.83 -4.35 14.32
C ILE A 48 8.12 -4.48 13.50
N LYS A 49 8.06 -4.16 12.20
CA LYS A 49 9.21 -4.18 11.29
C LYS A 49 9.28 -2.87 10.51
N LYS A 50 10.41 -2.16 10.57
CA LYS A 50 10.63 -0.93 9.78
C LYS A 50 10.60 -1.23 8.28
N ILE A 51 10.09 -0.29 7.48
CA ILE A 51 10.02 -0.38 6.02
C ILE A 51 10.47 0.95 5.38
N GLY A 52 11.06 0.86 4.18
CA GLY A 52 11.60 2.02 3.47
C GLY A 52 12.73 2.72 4.24
N ASN A 53 12.71 4.06 4.22
CA ASN A 53 13.75 4.90 4.83
C ASN A 53 13.69 4.96 6.37
N GLY A 54 12.75 4.23 7.01
CA GLY A 54 12.68 4.08 8.46
C GLY A 54 11.56 4.87 9.15
N ASP A 55 10.87 5.77 8.44
CA ASP A 55 9.74 6.56 8.97
C ASP A 55 8.45 5.74 9.13
N PHE A 56 8.40 4.58 8.45
CA PHE A 56 7.26 3.68 8.51
C PHE A 56 7.68 2.33 9.08
N ALA A 57 6.74 1.68 9.75
CA ALA A 57 6.82 0.26 10.07
C ALA A 57 5.53 -0.45 9.66
N ILE A 58 5.62 -1.77 9.50
CA ILE A 58 4.48 -2.66 9.44
C ILE A 58 4.35 -3.38 10.77
N ALA A 59 3.12 -3.54 11.26
CA ALA A 59 2.84 -4.22 12.52
C ALA A 59 1.56 -5.05 12.44
N LYS A 60 1.41 -5.98 13.37
CA LYS A 60 0.16 -6.67 13.67
C LYS A 60 -0.52 -5.95 14.83
N TRP A 61 -1.72 -5.45 14.60
CA TRP A 61 -2.56 -4.79 15.60
C TRP A 61 -3.68 -5.73 16.04
N LYS A 62 -3.71 -6.04 17.34
CA LYS A 62 -4.76 -6.86 17.95
C LYS A 62 -6.02 -6.00 18.17
N CYS A 63 -6.99 -6.10 17.26
CA CYS A 63 -8.23 -5.33 17.30
C CYS A 63 -9.43 -6.28 17.23
N ASN A 64 -10.34 -6.21 18.22
CA ASN A 64 -11.59 -7.00 18.27
C ASN A 64 -11.37 -8.50 17.96
N GLN A 65 -10.44 -9.13 18.69
CA GLN A 65 -10.05 -10.55 18.58
C GLN A 65 -9.34 -10.98 17.29
N ASN A 66 -9.14 -10.07 16.32
CA ASN A 66 -8.42 -10.35 15.09
C ASN A 66 -7.09 -9.59 15.00
N ASP A 67 -6.12 -10.21 14.34
CA ASP A 67 -4.85 -9.56 14.01
C ASP A 67 -4.95 -8.84 12.66
N VAL A 68 -5.00 -7.51 12.72
CA VAL A 68 -5.04 -6.67 11.52
C VAL A 68 -3.63 -6.19 11.20
N THR A 69 -3.23 -6.30 9.94
CA THR A 69 -1.97 -5.68 9.48
C THR A 69 -2.16 -4.17 9.33
N VAL A 70 -1.29 -3.39 9.96
CA VAL A 70 -1.32 -1.92 9.90
C VAL A 70 0.05 -1.38 9.53
N ASN A 71 0.08 -0.16 8.98
CA ASN A 71 1.28 0.64 8.89
C ASN A 71 1.35 1.62 10.06
N LEU A 72 2.54 1.79 10.64
CA LEU A 72 2.83 2.75 11.70
C LEU A 72 3.71 3.85 11.09
N LYS A 73 3.22 5.08 11.04
CA LYS A 73 4.02 6.25 10.64
C LYS A 73 4.53 6.93 11.91
N TYR A 74 5.85 6.94 12.09
CA TYR A 74 6.48 7.62 13.21
C TYR A 74 6.58 9.12 12.92
N LEU A 75 6.12 9.94 13.86
CA LEU A 75 6.29 11.38 13.82
C LEU A 75 7.57 11.69 14.61
N ASN A 76 8.72 11.63 13.95
CA ASN A 76 10.01 11.74 14.62
C ASN A 76 10.14 13.08 15.36
N ASN A 77 10.72 13.07 16.57
CA ASN A 77 10.88 14.23 17.44
C ASN A 77 9.55 14.92 17.80
N SER A 78 8.46 14.16 17.91
CA SER A 78 7.12 14.72 18.13
C SER A 78 6.78 15.00 19.59
N GLN A 79 7.77 14.96 20.48
CA GLN A 79 7.57 15.31 21.89
C GLN A 79 7.07 16.75 22.06
N SER A 80 7.50 17.66 21.16
CA SER A 80 7.06 19.05 21.10
C SER A 80 6.06 19.34 19.98
N ILE A 81 5.50 18.31 19.33
CA ILE A 81 4.60 18.52 18.18
C ILE A 81 3.33 19.27 18.63
N THR A 82 2.92 20.21 17.80
CA THR A 82 1.67 20.95 17.99
C THR A 82 0.49 20.17 17.42
N THR A 83 -0.72 20.46 17.90
CA THR A 83 -1.95 19.89 17.33
C THR A 83 -2.17 20.33 15.87
N TYR A 84 -1.69 21.51 15.50
CA TYR A 84 -1.72 22.00 14.13
C TYR A 84 -0.86 21.15 13.19
N GLU A 85 0.38 20.82 13.58
CA GLU A 85 1.26 19.94 12.82
C GLU A 85 0.68 18.53 12.69
N LEU A 86 0.14 17.98 13.78
CA LEU A 86 -0.58 16.70 13.76
C LEU A 86 -1.73 16.71 12.75
N ARG A 87 -2.54 17.78 12.76
CA ARG A 87 -3.67 17.92 11.84
C ARG A 87 -3.20 18.00 10.38
N ASN A 88 -2.17 18.79 10.11
CA ASN A 88 -1.62 18.91 8.76
C ASN A 88 -1.08 17.57 8.23
N GLU A 89 -0.41 16.80 9.08
CA GLU A 89 0.03 15.45 8.74
C GLU A 89 -1.16 14.49 8.53
N ALA A 90 -2.19 14.56 9.37
CA ALA A 90 -3.36 13.69 9.31
C ALA A 90 -4.22 13.91 8.05
N ARG A 91 -4.24 15.12 7.48
CA ARG A 91 -5.00 15.48 6.25
C ARG A 91 -4.65 14.65 5.02
N GLN A 92 -3.50 13.98 5.01
CA GLN A 92 -3.08 13.08 3.92
C GLN A 92 -3.86 11.75 3.89
N TYR A 93 -4.61 11.47 4.95
CA TYR A 93 -5.33 10.23 5.18
C TYR A 93 -6.84 10.46 5.25
N SER A 94 -7.59 9.38 5.05
CA SER A 94 -9.05 9.42 5.11
C SER A 94 -9.54 8.69 6.36
N ILE A 95 -10.56 9.24 7.01
CA ILE A 95 -11.40 8.47 7.93
C ILE A 95 -12.62 7.87 7.21
N ARG A 96 -12.96 8.38 6.03
CA ARG A 96 -14.20 8.03 5.33
C ARG A 96 -14.22 6.60 4.82
N SER A 97 -15.38 5.94 4.94
CA SER A 97 -15.61 4.59 4.44
C SER A 97 -15.62 4.52 2.91
N SER A 98 -16.27 5.51 2.30
CA SER A 98 -16.65 5.63 0.89
C SER A 98 -15.65 6.40 0.04
N SER A 99 -14.38 6.47 0.45
CA SER A 99 -13.37 7.15 -0.37
C SER A 99 -13.23 6.45 -1.72
N ASN A 100 -13.93 6.97 -2.74
CA ASN A 100 -13.95 6.53 -4.15
C ASN A 100 -12.58 6.59 -4.83
N TYR A 101 -11.52 6.91 -4.09
CA TYR A 101 -10.14 6.85 -4.53
C TYR A 101 -9.49 5.62 -3.90
N TYR A 102 -9.27 4.58 -4.70
CA TYR A 102 -8.50 3.37 -4.38
C TYR A 102 -7.04 3.63 -3.89
N ASN A 103 -6.69 4.89 -3.64
CA ASN A 103 -5.35 5.43 -3.52
C ASN A 103 -5.15 6.22 -2.20
N ILE A 104 -6.19 6.45 -1.38
CA ILE A 104 -6.06 7.15 -0.08
C ILE A 104 -6.08 6.14 1.07
N CYS A 105 -5.05 6.14 1.91
CA CYS A 105 -4.95 5.24 3.05
C CYS A 105 -5.88 5.69 4.18
N LYS A 106 -6.54 4.74 4.82
CA LYS A 106 -7.31 5.02 6.03
C LYS A 106 -6.40 5.27 7.23
N ILE A 107 -6.79 6.19 8.10
CA ILE A 107 -6.16 6.42 9.40
C ILE A 107 -7.09 5.96 10.51
N TYR A 108 -6.60 5.07 11.37
CA TYR A 108 -7.36 4.47 12.46
C TYR A 108 -7.21 5.23 13.77
N GLY A 109 -6.11 5.96 13.93
CA GLY A 109 -5.84 6.59 15.20
C GLY A 109 -4.39 7.00 15.41
N VAL A 110 -4.12 7.36 16.65
CA VAL A 110 -2.79 7.75 17.14
C VAL A 110 -2.38 6.86 18.31
N SER A 111 -1.10 6.53 18.36
CA SER A 111 -0.43 5.84 19.46
C SER A 111 0.79 6.65 19.86
N GLN A 112 1.47 6.24 20.94
CA GLN A 112 2.78 6.78 21.31
C GLN A 112 3.77 5.65 21.58
N ASN A 113 5.00 5.79 21.09
CA ASN A 113 6.08 4.87 21.42
C ASN A 113 6.45 5.05 22.92
N PRO A 114 6.41 3.98 23.75
CA PRO A 114 6.69 4.11 25.17
C PRO A 114 8.14 4.46 25.47
N TYR A 115 9.08 4.17 24.55
CA TYR A 115 10.51 4.42 24.72
C TYR A 115 10.91 5.80 24.19
N THR A 116 10.60 6.09 22.91
CA THR A 116 11.02 7.37 22.29
C THR A 116 10.08 8.52 22.62
N LYS A 117 8.87 8.23 23.11
CA LYS A 117 7.78 9.17 23.35
C LYS A 117 7.22 9.84 22.09
N ASP A 118 7.68 9.42 20.92
CA ASP A 118 7.14 9.91 19.64
C ASP A 118 5.72 9.37 19.41
N TYR A 119 4.86 10.23 18.89
CA TYR A 119 3.55 9.86 18.39
C TYR A 119 3.66 9.08 17.08
N ILE A 120 2.69 8.19 16.90
CA ILE A 120 2.61 7.26 15.78
C ILE A 120 1.21 7.34 15.21
N PHE A 121 1.09 7.55 13.91
CA PHE A 121 -0.19 7.32 13.23
C PHE A 121 -0.35 5.84 12.86
N VAL A 122 -1.53 5.33 13.16
CA VAL A 122 -1.93 3.95 12.88
C VAL A 122 -2.75 3.96 11.60
N LEU A 123 -2.20 3.37 10.54
CA LEU A 123 -2.70 3.46 9.17
C LEU A 123 -3.09 2.09 8.63
N GLN A 124 -4.00 2.09 7.65
CA GLN A 124 -4.26 0.92 6.81
C GLN A 124 -2.98 0.39 6.15
N ASP A 125 -2.90 -0.93 5.93
CA ASP A 125 -1.85 -1.59 5.14
C ASP A 125 -1.86 -1.11 3.68
N GLY A 126 -1.26 0.06 3.45
CA GLY A 126 -1.26 0.82 2.21
C GLY A 126 0.14 1.22 1.72
N TYR A 127 1.18 0.76 2.39
CA TYR A 127 2.58 1.04 2.04
C TYR A 127 3.32 -0.24 1.64
N CYS A 128 4.24 -0.08 0.68
CA CYS A 128 5.00 -1.18 0.12
C CYS A 128 6.01 -1.74 1.12
N LYS A 129 5.98 -3.05 1.35
CA LYS A 129 6.96 -3.72 2.22
C LYS A 129 8.40 -3.65 1.67
N GLY A 130 8.56 -3.60 0.35
CA GLY A 130 9.86 -3.66 -0.30
C GLY A 130 10.61 -2.32 -0.28
N CYS A 131 9.92 -1.20 -0.48
CA CYS A 131 10.54 0.13 -0.56
C CYS A 131 9.96 1.18 0.39
N GLY A 132 8.87 0.88 1.11
CA GLY A 132 8.19 1.84 1.99
C GLY A 132 7.33 2.89 1.29
N GLU A 133 7.33 2.94 -0.05
CA GLU A 133 6.48 3.86 -0.81
C GLU A 133 5.00 3.53 -0.67
N LYS A 134 4.15 4.55 -0.72
CA LYS A 134 2.70 4.37 -0.73
C LYS A 134 2.27 3.61 -1.98
N TYR A 135 1.33 2.68 -1.85
CA TYR A 135 0.74 2.02 -3.01
C TYR A 135 -0.08 3.03 -3.82
N GLU A 136 0.18 3.08 -5.13
CA GLU A 136 -0.65 3.84 -6.07
C GLU A 136 -2.09 3.33 -6.05
N LYS A 137 -2.26 2.00 -5.96
CA LYS A 137 -3.56 1.33 -5.85
C LYS A 137 -3.52 0.41 -4.64
N ILE A 138 -4.00 0.91 -3.50
CA ILE A 138 -3.93 0.23 -2.18
C ILE A 138 -4.60 -1.12 -2.24
N PHE A 139 -5.76 -1.22 -2.92
CA PHE A 139 -6.45 -2.50 -3.10
C PHE A 139 -5.49 -3.53 -3.70
N TYR A 140 -4.89 -3.24 -4.85
CA TYR A 140 -3.99 -4.18 -5.51
C TYR A 140 -2.62 -4.34 -4.83
N LYS A 141 -2.30 -3.49 -3.84
CA LYS A 141 -0.96 -3.43 -3.23
C LYS A 141 0.15 -3.33 -4.29
N TRP A 142 -0.15 -2.55 -5.33
CA TRP A 142 0.71 -2.35 -6.49
C TRP A 142 1.70 -1.22 -6.24
N CYS A 143 2.99 -1.49 -6.46
CA CYS A 143 4.08 -0.53 -6.24
C CYS A 143 4.95 -0.43 -7.50
N LYS A 144 4.70 0.58 -8.34
CA LYS A 144 5.41 0.78 -9.60
C LYS A 144 6.94 0.77 -9.48
N PRO A 145 7.59 1.43 -8.50
CA PRO A 145 9.04 1.34 -8.31
C PRO A 145 9.56 -0.08 -8.11
N CYS A 146 8.90 -0.88 -7.27
CA CYS A 146 9.28 -2.28 -7.05
C CYS A 146 9.07 -3.14 -8.30
N GLN A 147 8.06 -2.83 -9.11
CA GLN A 147 7.74 -3.58 -10.32
C GLN A 147 8.73 -3.26 -11.44
N ILE A 148 9.09 -1.99 -11.62
CA ILE A 148 10.18 -1.58 -12.52
C ILE A 148 11.50 -2.22 -12.09
N LYS A 149 11.81 -2.22 -10.78
CA LYS A 149 13.00 -2.88 -10.26
C LYS A 149 13.01 -4.38 -10.61
N TYR A 150 11.90 -5.08 -10.37
CA TYR A 150 11.75 -6.49 -10.73
C TYR A 150 11.99 -6.74 -12.22
N LEU A 151 11.37 -5.96 -13.10
CA LEU A 151 11.53 -6.12 -14.55
C LEU A 151 12.98 -5.92 -14.99
N LYS A 152 13.66 -4.91 -14.44
CA LYS A 152 15.10 -4.69 -14.69
C LYS A 152 15.97 -5.84 -14.23
N GLU A 153 15.74 -6.36 -13.02
CA GLU A 153 16.53 -7.47 -12.46
C GLU A 153 16.31 -8.79 -13.20
N ASN A 154 15.13 -8.99 -13.78
CA ASN A 154 14.74 -10.21 -14.48
C ASN A 154 14.82 -10.10 -16.01
N PHE A 155 15.39 -9.01 -16.55
CA PHE A 155 15.40 -8.73 -17.98
C PHE A 155 16.00 -9.87 -18.83
N LYS A 156 16.94 -10.62 -18.26
CA LYS A 156 17.57 -11.79 -18.90
C LYS A 156 16.58 -12.86 -19.35
N ASN A 157 15.37 -12.90 -18.79
CA ASN A 157 14.32 -13.84 -19.17
C ASN A 157 13.59 -13.45 -20.47
N TRP A 158 13.82 -12.23 -20.99
CA TRP A 158 13.11 -11.65 -22.12
C TRP A 158 14.05 -11.04 -23.17
N THR A 159 15.32 -11.45 -23.20
CA THR A 159 16.24 -11.02 -24.26
C THR A 159 15.93 -11.74 -25.56
N SER A 160 15.97 -11.01 -26.66
CA SER A 160 15.84 -11.52 -28.02
C SER A 160 17.18 -11.78 -28.70
N GLU A 161 18.30 -11.60 -27.98
CA GLU A 161 19.66 -11.57 -28.54
C GLU A 161 19.88 -10.46 -29.59
N ASN A 162 18.99 -9.47 -29.65
CA ASN A 162 19.09 -8.33 -30.55
C ASN A 162 18.99 -7.04 -29.76
N GLU A 163 20.10 -6.31 -29.67
CA GLU A 163 20.23 -5.12 -28.84
C GLU A 163 19.12 -4.07 -29.09
N LYS A 164 18.74 -3.83 -30.35
CA LYS A 164 17.71 -2.84 -30.69
C LYS A 164 16.31 -3.29 -30.26
N ILE A 165 16.02 -4.58 -30.35
CA ILE A 165 14.73 -5.14 -29.91
C ILE A 165 14.69 -5.15 -28.38
N ASP A 166 15.79 -5.54 -27.73
CA ASP A 166 15.91 -5.55 -26.28
C ASP A 166 15.74 -4.15 -25.68
N GLU A 167 16.36 -3.13 -26.29
CA GLU A 167 16.17 -1.73 -25.90
C GLU A 167 14.68 -1.33 -26.00
N PHE A 168 14.02 -1.65 -27.12
CA PHE A 168 12.60 -1.39 -27.30
C PHE A 168 11.72 -2.11 -26.27
N ILE A 169 12.03 -3.37 -25.94
CA ILE A 169 11.32 -4.12 -24.90
C ILE A 169 11.45 -3.41 -23.55
N GLN A 170 12.65 -2.98 -23.16
CA GLN A 170 12.86 -2.25 -21.91
C GLN A 170 12.07 -0.94 -21.87
N GLU A 171 12.08 -0.16 -22.96
CA GLU A 171 11.29 1.07 -23.06
C GLU A 171 9.80 0.81 -22.85
N MET A 172 9.28 -0.27 -23.41
CA MET A 172 7.88 -0.66 -23.26
C MET A 172 7.56 -1.14 -21.84
N GLN A 173 8.45 -1.94 -21.23
CA GLN A 173 8.31 -2.39 -19.85
C GLN A 173 8.30 -1.25 -18.83
N LEU A 174 8.99 -0.13 -19.11
CA LEU A 174 8.99 1.05 -18.23
C LEU A 174 7.66 1.83 -18.23
N LYS A 175 6.79 1.59 -19.22
CA LYS A 175 5.49 2.29 -19.36
C LYS A 175 4.39 1.71 -18.49
N ILE A 176 4.65 0.65 -17.71
CA ILE A 176 3.64 0.00 -16.86
C ILE A 176 3.11 0.95 -15.77
N ASN A 177 1.79 0.96 -15.59
CA ASN A 177 1.06 1.82 -14.65
C ASN A 177 -0.06 1.06 -13.90
N ASN A 178 -0.33 -0.19 -14.24
CA ASN A 178 -1.40 -0.99 -13.67
C ASN A 178 -0.96 -2.46 -13.50
N PRO A 179 -1.38 -3.14 -12.42
CA PRO A 179 -1.24 -4.60 -12.33
C PRO A 179 -1.95 -5.39 -13.46
N LYS A 180 -2.87 -4.75 -14.19
CA LYS A 180 -3.54 -5.34 -15.35
C LYS A 180 -2.86 -5.02 -16.68
N ASP A 181 -1.80 -4.20 -16.68
CA ASP A 181 -1.08 -3.91 -17.91
C ASP A 181 -0.36 -5.17 -18.40
N ILE A 182 -0.31 -5.33 -19.71
CA ILE A 182 0.43 -6.41 -20.35
C ILE A 182 1.92 -6.07 -20.25
N ILE A 183 2.72 -7.01 -19.74
CA ILE A 183 4.17 -6.89 -19.79
C ILE A 183 4.63 -7.19 -21.20
N PHE A 184 5.35 -6.24 -21.79
CA PHE A 184 5.97 -6.42 -23.08
C PHE A 184 7.20 -7.34 -22.91
N GLU A 185 7.20 -8.47 -23.61
CA GLU A 185 8.25 -9.49 -23.51
C GLU A 185 8.61 -10.07 -24.88
N TRP A 186 9.85 -10.54 -25.01
CA TRP A 186 10.26 -11.38 -26.12
C TRP A 186 9.63 -12.77 -25.97
N ILE A 187 9.10 -13.30 -27.06
CA ILE A 187 8.51 -14.63 -27.12
C ILE A 187 9.21 -15.38 -28.24
N SER A 188 9.94 -16.43 -27.88
CA SER A 188 10.62 -17.28 -28.86
C SER A 188 9.61 -18.05 -29.70
N TYR A 189 9.95 -18.28 -30.97
CA TYR A 189 9.02 -18.87 -31.94
C TYR A 189 8.57 -20.29 -31.58
N ASP A 190 9.42 -21.05 -30.89
CA ASP A 190 9.14 -22.40 -30.37
C ASP A 190 8.06 -22.42 -29.28
N GLN A 191 7.68 -21.28 -28.72
CA GLN A 191 6.54 -21.17 -27.80
C GLN A 191 5.17 -21.20 -28.49
N PHE A 192 5.15 -21.17 -29.82
CA PHE A 192 3.92 -21.18 -30.61
C PHE A 192 3.60 -22.56 -31.16
N SER A 193 2.35 -22.98 -31.01
CA SER A 193 1.79 -24.20 -31.60
C SER A 193 0.53 -23.90 -32.43
N ASP A 194 0.07 -24.89 -33.20
CA ASP A 194 -1.13 -24.77 -34.06
C ASP A 194 -1.16 -23.53 -34.96
N ILE A 195 -0.02 -23.21 -35.57
CA ILE A 195 0.14 -22.01 -36.39
C ILE A 195 -0.67 -22.15 -37.69
N LYS A 196 -1.66 -21.28 -37.89
CA LYS A 196 -2.56 -21.27 -39.04
C LYS A 196 -2.58 -19.92 -39.73
N LYS A 197 -2.38 -19.92 -41.04
CA LYS A 197 -2.47 -18.71 -41.87
C LYS A 197 -3.93 -18.23 -41.96
N ILE A 198 -4.17 -16.95 -41.65
CA ILE A 198 -5.47 -16.29 -41.81
C ILE A 198 -5.49 -15.45 -43.08
N SER A 199 -4.41 -14.72 -43.36
CA SER A 199 -4.25 -13.91 -44.58
C SER A 199 -2.77 -13.85 -44.96
N ASN A 200 -2.40 -13.05 -45.97
CA ASN A 200 -1.00 -12.98 -46.44
C ASN A 200 0.02 -12.66 -45.34
N THR A 201 -0.32 -11.81 -44.39
CA THR A 201 0.59 -11.35 -43.33
C THR A 201 0.11 -11.67 -41.91
N ILE A 202 -1.04 -12.34 -41.76
CA ILE A 202 -1.66 -12.61 -40.46
C ILE A 202 -1.74 -14.12 -40.24
N TYR A 203 -1.21 -14.56 -39.10
CA TYR A 203 -1.27 -15.94 -38.62
C TYR A 203 -1.92 -15.96 -37.23
N SER A 204 -2.62 -17.05 -36.93
CA SER A 204 -3.02 -17.39 -35.57
C SER A 204 -2.12 -18.49 -35.04
N ALA A 205 -1.90 -18.50 -33.73
CA ALA A 205 -1.14 -19.54 -33.03
C ALA A 205 -1.63 -19.65 -31.59
N LEU A 206 -1.41 -20.79 -30.98
CA LEU A 206 -1.50 -20.96 -29.53
C LEU A 206 -0.15 -20.60 -28.91
N TRP A 207 -0.16 -19.78 -27.86
CA TRP A 207 1.04 -19.48 -27.08
C TRP A 207 1.06 -20.38 -25.85
N ASN A 208 2.00 -21.33 -25.83
CA ASN A 208 2.03 -22.41 -24.84
C ASN A 208 2.24 -21.91 -23.40
N ASP A 209 3.10 -20.91 -23.23
CA ASP A 209 3.43 -20.33 -21.92
C ASP A 209 2.42 -19.27 -21.46
N GLY A 210 1.75 -18.63 -22.41
CA GLY A 210 0.80 -17.55 -22.14
C GLY A 210 1.44 -16.28 -21.55
N GLN A 211 0.58 -15.28 -21.37
CA GLN A 211 0.98 -13.96 -20.87
C GLN A 211 1.33 -13.98 -19.39
N LEU A 212 2.40 -13.24 -19.05
CA LEU A 212 2.73 -12.93 -17.68
C LEU A 212 1.63 -12.08 -17.00
N LYS A 213 1.15 -12.51 -15.83
CA LYS A 213 0.06 -11.83 -15.09
C LYS A 213 0.49 -11.50 -13.66
N TYR A 214 0.06 -10.34 -13.16
CA TYR A 214 0.37 -9.95 -11.79
C TYR A 214 -0.52 -10.68 -10.79
N ASN A 215 0.07 -11.53 -9.96
CA ASN A 215 -0.61 -12.19 -8.86
C ASN A 215 -0.63 -11.29 -7.63
N ARG A 216 -1.78 -10.69 -7.31
CA ARG A 216 -1.95 -9.81 -6.15
C ARG A 216 -1.66 -10.48 -4.80
N ASN A 217 -1.95 -11.77 -4.66
CA ASN A 217 -1.78 -12.49 -3.39
C ASN A 217 -0.30 -12.71 -3.10
N LYS A 218 0.46 -13.09 -4.13
CA LYS A 218 1.90 -13.31 -4.06
C LYS A 218 2.72 -12.02 -4.26
N LYS A 219 2.09 -10.98 -4.83
CA LYS A 219 2.68 -9.69 -5.23
C LYS A 219 3.81 -9.82 -6.26
N GLU A 220 3.72 -10.83 -7.11
CA GLU A 220 4.72 -11.17 -8.11
C GLU A 220 4.06 -11.48 -9.46
N TRP A 221 4.87 -11.56 -10.50
CA TRP A 221 4.43 -11.94 -11.83
C TRP A 221 4.45 -13.46 -11.99
N THR A 222 3.37 -14.04 -12.50
CA THR A 222 3.21 -15.49 -12.70
C THR A 222 2.62 -15.80 -14.07
N ARG A 223 2.99 -16.95 -14.65
CA ARG A 223 2.28 -17.57 -15.77
C ARG A 223 1.22 -18.53 -15.24
#